data_AF-A0A961P6Q2-F1
#
_entry.id   AF-A0A961P6Q2-F1
#
_cell.length_a   1.000
_cell.length_b   1.000
_cell.length_c   1.000
_cell.angle_alpha   90.00
_cell.angle_beta   90.00
_cell.angle_gamma   90.00
#
_symmetry.space_group_name_H-M   'P 1'
#
loop_
_entity.id
_entity.type
_entity.pdbx_description
1 polymer ?
#
loop_
_entity_poly.entity_id
_entity_poly.type
_entity_poly.pdbx_seq_one_letter_code
_entity_poly.pdbx_strand_id
1 'polypeptide(L)'
;MTQPSLRDRIDSGKYQDESAAIDALTRAAALSPGDRQAIGAAGADLVRAIRAQTSPGLMEVFLAEYGLSTDEGIALMCLAEALLRVP
;
A
#
# COMPACT_ATOMS: atom_id res chain seq x y z
N MET A 1 -39.42 -8.56 -25.50
CA MET A 1 -38.71 -7.82 -24.43
C MET A 1 -37.25 -7.74 -24.83
N THR A 2 -36.79 -6.59 -25.31
CA THR A 2 -35.41 -6.39 -25.78
C THR A 2 -34.52 -6.17 -24.56
N GLN A 3 -33.45 -6.96 -24.41
CA GLN A 3 -32.50 -6.77 -23.32
C GLN A 3 -31.81 -5.40 -23.43
N PRO A 4 -31.62 -4.66 -22.32
CA PRO A 4 -30.90 -3.39 -22.33
C PRO A 4 -29.47 -3.60 -22.81
N SER A 5 -28.92 -2.60 -23.52
CA SER A 5 -27.55 -2.68 -24.03
C SER A 5 -26.55 -2.69 -22.87
N LEU A 6 -25.30 -3.11 -23.15
CA LEU A 6 -24.23 -3.07 -22.14
C LEU A 6 -23.99 -1.65 -21.61
N ARG A 7 -24.18 -0.62 -22.44
CA ARG A 7 -24.05 0.77 -22.03
C ARG A 7 -25.16 1.19 -21.07
N ASP A 8 -26.40 0.84 -21.37
CA ASP A 8 -27.54 1.12 -20.48
C ASP A 8 -27.36 0.47 -19.11
N ARG A 9 -26.77 -0.73 -19.07
CA ARG A 9 -26.44 -1.42 -17.80
C ARG A 9 -25.38 -0.67 -16.99
N ILE A 10 -24.31 -0.19 -17.63
CA ILE A 10 -23.28 0.60 -16.97
C ILE A 10 -23.87 1.91 -16.42
N ASP A 11 -24.67 2.61 -17.23
CA ASP A 11 -25.30 3.87 -16.85
C ASP A 11 -26.26 3.68 -15.66
N SER A 12 -27.04 2.60 -15.66
CA SER A 12 -27.95 2.28 -14.56
C SER A 12 -27.25 1.98 -13.23
N GLY A 13 -25.99 1.48 -13.27
CA GLY A 13 -25.20 1.17 -12.09
C GLY A 13 -24.48 2.38 -11.47
N LYS A 14 -24.43 3.52 -12.18
CA LYS A 14 -23.61 4.68 -11.80
C LYS A 14 -23.97 5.29 -10.43
N TYR A 15 -25.25 5.24 -10.07
CA TYR A 15 -25.79 5.84 -8.84
C TYR A 15 -26.47 4.79 -7.96
N GLN A 16 -26.05 3.52 -8.09
CA GLN A 16 -26.55 2.46 -7.23
C GLN A 16 -26.12 2.73 -5.78
N ASP A 17 -26.97 2.35 -4.83
CA ASP A 17 -26.61 2.35 -3.41
C ASP A 17 -25.33 1.53 -3.16
N GLU A 18 -24.41 2.12 -2.40
CA GLU A 18 -23.08 1.54 -2.16
C GLU A 18 -23.19 0.20 -1.42
N SER A 19 -24.05 0.12 -0.40
CA SER A 19 -24.19 -1.11 0.39
C SER A 19 -24.76 -2.24 -0.47
N ALA A 20 -25.79 -1.94 -1.27
CA ALA A 20 -26.36 -2.90 -2.21
C ALA A 20 -25.35 -3.35 -3.29
N ALA A 21 -24.50 -2.45 -3.76
CA ALA A 21 -23.45 -2.75 -4.73
C ALA A 21 -22.36 -3.65 -4.12
N ILE A 22 -21.87 -3.32 -2.92
CA ILE A 22 -20.88 -4.12 -2.18
C ILE A 22 -21.42 -5.52 -1.90
N ASP A 23 -22.68 -5.64 -1.48
CA ASP A 23 -23.32 -6.92 -1.22
C ASP A 23 -23.42 -7.79 -2.48
N ALA A 24 -23.80 -7.18 -3.61
CA ALA A 24 -23.87 -7.87 -4.89
C ALA A 24 -22.49 -8.35 -5.36
N LEU A 25 -21.48 -7.48 -5.28
CA LEU A 25 -20.09 -7.80 -5.64
C LEU A 25 -19.48 -8.85 -4.72
N THR A 26 -19.77 -8.79 -3.43
CA THR A 26 -19.29 -9.78 -2.44
C THR A 26 -19.86 -11.16 -2.74
N ARG A 27 -21.16 -11.25 -3.07
CA ARG A 27 -21.79 -12.49 -3.50
C ARG A 27 -21.22 -12.98 -4.84
N ALA A 28 -20.99 -12.10 -5.80
CA ALA A 28 -20.42 -12.45 -7.09
C ALA A 28 -18.97 -12.95 -6.99
N ALA A 29 -18.17 -12.38 -6.10
CA ALA A 29 -16.81 -12.82 -5.82
C ALA A 29 -16.78 -14.21 -5.16
N ALA A 30 -17.82 -14.55 -4.37
CA ALA A 30 -18.06 -15.89 -3.81
C ALA A 30 -16.84 -16.53 -3.11
N LEU A 31 -15.96 -15.71 -2.53
CA LEU A 31 -14.72 -16.19 -1.91
C LEU A 31 -15.03 -17.04 -0.67
N SER A 32 -14.60 -18.29 -0.69
CA SER A 32 -14.68 -19.17 0.46
C SER A 32 -13.73 -18.72 1.58
N PRO A 33 -13.92 -19.19 2.82
CA PRO A 33 -12.95 -18.96 3.89
C PRO A 33 -11.53 -19.44 3.53
N GLY A 34 -11.42 -20.53 2.78
CA GLY A 34 -10.14 -21.06 2.28
C GLY A 34 -9.49 -20.12 1.27
N ASP A 35 -10.25 -19.58 0.32
CA ASP A 35 -9.74 -18.59 -0.65
C ASP A 35 -9.23 -17.34 0.07
N ARG A 36 -9.98 -16.84 1.05
CA ARG A 36 -9.58 -15.67 1.84
C ARG A 36 -8.29 -15.91 2.60
N GLN A 37 -8.13 -17.09 3.20
CA GLN A 37 -6.90 -17.45 3.90
C GLN A 37 -5.71 -17.54 2.93
N ALA A 38 -5.89 -18.20 1.78
CA ALA A 38 -4.84 -18.35 0.78
C ALA A 38 -4.41 -17.00 0.17
N ILE A 39 -5.37 -16.14 -0.18
CA ILE A 39 -5.10 -14.78 -0.67
C ILE A 39 -4.36 -13.96 0.38
N GLY A 40 -4.80 -14.02 1.64
CA GLY A 40 -4.15 -13.31 2.74
C GLY A 40 -2.71 -13.77 2.97
N ALA A 41 -2.46 -15.08 2.94
CA ALA A 41 -1.13 -15.65 3.06
C ALA A 41 -0.21 -15.18 1.92
N ALA A 42 -0.67 -15.32 0.67
CA ALA A 42 0.09 -14.88 -0.51
C ALA A 42 0.40 -13.39 -0.49
N GLY A 43 -0.57 -12.54 -0.11
CA GLY A 43 -0.37 -11.10 0.03
C GLY A 43 0.67 -10.77 1.12
N ALA A 44 0.61 -11.45 2.27
CA ALA A 44 1.58 -11.26 3.34
C ALA A 44 3.00 -11.70 2.92
N ASP A 45 3.12 -12.80 2.15
CA ASP A 45 4.40 -13.28 1.62
C ASP A 45 5.02 -12.25 0.67
N LEU A 46 4.23 -11.64 -0.22
CA LEU A 46 4.69 -10.56 -1.11
C LEU A 46 5.20 -9.35 -0.32
N VAL A 47 4.46 -8.91 0.70
CA VAL A 47 4.88 -7.80 1.56
C VAL A 47 6.18 -8.13 2.29
N ARG A 48 6.32 -9.35 2.82
CA ARG A 48 7.56 -9.79 3.48
C ARG A 48 8.73 -9.82 2.50
N ALA A 49 8.53 -10.31 1.29
CA ALA A 49 9.56 -10.31 0.25
C ALA A 49 10.00 -8.90 -0.14
N ILE A 50 9.08 -7.95 -0.29
CA ILE A 50 9.41 -6.55 -0.58
C ILE A 50 10.21 -5.92 0.57
N ARG A 51 9.77 -6.12 1.81
CA ARG A 51 10.46 -5.57 3.00
C ARG A 51 11.85 -6.20 3.22
N ALA A 52 12.01 -7.48 2.89
CA ALA A 52 13.30 -8.17 3.00
C ALA A 52 14.31 -7.70 1.94
N GLN A 53 13.85 -7.15 0.81
CA GLN A 53 14.70 -6.60 -0.24
C GLN A 53 15.20 -5.18 0.07
N THR A 54 14.62 -4.51 1.08
CA THR A 54 15.18 -3.26 1.58
C THR A 54 16.46 -3.61 2.36
N SER A 55 17.62 -3.46 1.71
CA SER A 55 18.89 -3.29 2.43
C SER A 55 19.02 -1.79 2.70
N PRO A 56 18.58 -1.30 3.88
CA PRO A 56 18.72 0.10 4.18
C PRO A 56 20.20 0.47 4.06
N GLY A 57 20.49 1.50 3.27
CA GLY A 57 21.85 1.99 3.12
C GLY A 57 22.39 2.41 4.50
N LEU A 58 23.72 2.49 4.64
CA LEU A 58 24.34 2.96 5.89
C LEU A 58 23.74 4.28 6.37
N MET A 59 23.37 5.14 5.41
CA MET A 59 22.62 6.37 5.66
C MET A 59 21.26 6.06 6.31
N GLU A 60 20.36 5.31 5.68
CA GLU A 60 19.03 4.99 6.21
C GLU A 60 19.04 4.33 7.60
N VAL A 61 20.06 3.51 7.91
CA VAL A 61 20.27 2.96 9.26
C VAL A 61 20.63 4.05 10.26
N PHE A 62 21.59 4.91 9.93
CA PHE A 62 21.92 6.10 10.73
C PHE A 62 20.70 7.04 10.89
N LEU A 63 19.89 7.21 9.83
CA LEU A 63 18.72 8.07 9.85
C LEU A 63 17.57 7.50 10.70
N ALA A 64 17.43 6.17 10.78
CA ALA A 64 16.44 5.51 11.62
C ALA A 64 16.84 5.52 13.11
N GLU A 65 18.14 5.43 13.41
CA GLU A 65 18.66 5.43 14.78
C GLU A 65 18.70 6.84 15.40
N TYR A 66 18.97 7.87 14.60
CA TYR A 66 19.03 9.27 15.04
C TYR A 66 17.84 10.14 14.56
N GLY A 67 16.87 9.55 13.87
CA GLY A 67 15.59 10.15 13.47
C GLY A 67 15.70 11.55 12.85
N LEU A 68 15.82 11.69 11.53
CA LEU A 68 15.85 13.02 10.86
C LEU A 68 14.58 13.87 11.01
N SER A 69 13.51 13.30 11.54
CA SER A 69 12.31 14.04 11.94
C SER A 69 12.44 14.69 13.34
N THR A 70 13.58 14.50 14.00
CA THR A 70 13.94 15.14 15.27
C THR A 70 14.94 16.27 15.01
N ASP A 71 14.86 17.33 15.83
CA ASP A 71 15.79 18.46 15.74
C ASP A 71 17.27 18.01 15.87
N GLU A 72 17.51 16.92 16.60
CA GLU A 72 18.82 16.32 16.82
C GLU A 72 19.36 15.62 15.56
N GLY A 73 18.52 14.88 14.85
CA GLY A 73 18.89 14.22 13.59
C GLY A 73 19.21 15.22 12.47
N ILE A 74 18.47 16.33 12.40
CA ILE A 74 18.75 17.42 11.44
C ILE A 74 20.10 18.08 11.77
N ALA A 75 20.36 18.39 13.04
CA ALA A 75 21.62 18.98 13.47
C ALA A 75 22.84 18.09 13.16
N LEU A 76 22.71 16.77 13.34
CA LEU A 76 23.76 15.79 13.04
C LEU A 76 24.09 15.75 11.54
N MET A 77 23.10 15.88 10.66
CA MET A 77 23.36 15.92 9.21
C MET A 77 24.02 17.22 8.76
N CYS A 78 23.61 18.36 9.32
CA CYS A 78 24.26 19.63 9.06
C CYS A 78 25.74 19.61 9.49
N LEU A 79 26.04 18.98 10.63
CA LEU A 79 27.42 18.79 11.09
C LEU A 79 28.22 17.90 10.14
N ALA A 80 27.67 16.76 9.73
CA ALA A 80 28.33 15.86 8.79
C ALA A 80 28.59 16.51 7.42
N GLU A 81 27.63 17.28 6.90
CA GLU A 81 27.79 18.06 5.67
C GLU A 81 28.90 19.12 5.82
N ALA A 82 28.93 19.84 6.94
CA ALA A 82 29.96 20.85 7.20
C ALA A 82 31.36 20.23 7.24
N LEU A 83 31.51 19.05 7.85
CA LEU A 83 32.78 18.33 7.93
C LEU A 83 33.27 17.82 6.57
N LEU A 84 32.37 17.42 5.66
CA LEU A 84 32.73 16.99 4.30
C LEU A 84 33.16 18.15 3.39
N ARG A 85 32.85 19.40 3.76
CA ARG A 85 33.24 20.61 3.02
C ARG A 85 34.59 21.20 3.47
N VAL A 86 35.22 20.63 4.51
CA VAL A 86 36.57 21.02 4.94
C VAL A 86 37.59 20.14 4.18
N PRO A 87 38.50 20.74 3.38
CA PRO A 87 39.48 19.99 2.59
C PRO A 87 40.55 19.30 3.44
#